data_AF-Q7NLH1-F1
#
_entry.id   AF-Q7NLH1-F1
#
_cell.length_a   1.000
_cell.length_b   1.000
_cell.length_c   1.000
_cell.angle_alpha   90.00
_cell.angle_beta   90.00
_cell.angle_gamma   90.00
#
_symmetry.space_group_name_H-M   'P 1'
#
loop_
_entity.id
_entity.type
_entity.pdbx_description
1 polymer ?
#
loop_
_entity_poly.entity_id
_entity_poly.type
_entity_poly.pdbx_seq_one_letter_code
_entity_poly.pdbx_strand_id
1 'polypeptide(L)'
;MRLSIAIYVEGGGDSSESKAQLRQGFEALFGPQKQAARSRRLGWKLVMCGSRQKTYRAHINAMEQSADSIVVLLVDAEGSVPSESDMAHATHLRERDNWDLSSTPAERIHLMVQTMESWLIADADALMHYYGQGFNSSALPQRQNLEEEPKQAIDAALTRATQQTQKGEYEKIKHASQLLRKIRPERVAARCPRFARLTQWLDKTIVEAGSL
;
A
#
# COMPACT_ATOMS: atom_id res chain seq x y z
N MET A 1 -2.56 -4.87 -28.57
CA MET A 1 -2.70 -5.08 -27.12
C MET A 1 -3.17 -3.79 -26.46
N ARG A 2 -3.78 -3.88 -25.27
CA ARG A 2 -4.08 -2.72 -24.42
C ARG A 2 -3.01 -2.66 -23.33
N LEU A 3 -2.22 -1.60 -23.29
CA LEU A 3 -1.22 -1.36 -22.23
C LEU A 3 -1.90 -1.43 -20.85
N SER A 4 -1.26 -2.09 -19.89
CA SER A 4 -1.80 -2.25 -18.54
C SER A 4 -0.85 -1.78 -17.46
N ILE A 5 -1.38 -1.27 -16.35
CA ILE A 5 -0.64 -1.04 -15.11
C ILE A 5 -0.94 -2.21 -14.18
N ALA A 6 0.10 -2.94 -13.78
CA ALA A 6 0.01 -4.10 -12.90
C ALA A 6 0.83 -3.87 -11.63
N ILE A 7 0.16 -3.71 -10.50
CA ILE A 7 0.79 -3.44 -9.20
C ILE A 7 0.81 -4.73 -8.38
N TYR A 8 2.01 -5.19 -8.05
CA TYR A 8 2.29 -6.38 -7.24
C TYR A 8 2.48 -5.94 -5.80
N VAL A 9 1.56 -6.36 -4.94
CA VAL A 9 1.42 -5.82 -3.59
C VAL A 9 1.66 -6.89 -2.54
N GLU A 10 2.49 -6.58 -1.56
CA GLU A 10 2.64 -7.40 -0.35
C GLU A 10 1.34 -7.41 0.46
N GLY A 11 0.97 -8.60 0.94
CA GLY A 11 -0.14 -8.78 1.85
C GLY A 11 -1.23 -9.71 1.33
N GLY A 12 -2.25 -9.86 2.17
CA GLY A 12 -3.42 -10.69 1.87
C GLY A 12 -3.27 -12.13 2.34
N GLY A 13 -2.23 -12.46 3.12
CA GLY A 13 -2.02 -13.81 3.66
C GLY A 13 -1.82 -14.88 2.57
N ASP A 14 -2.02 -16.14 2.93
CA ASP A 14 -1.82 -17.27 2.03
C ASP A 14 -3.10 -17.78 1.36
N SER A 15 -4.28 -17.47 1.90
CA SER A 15 -5.54 -17.93 1.31
C SER A 15 -5.99 -17.04 0.15
N SER A 16 -6.72 -17.64 -0.80
CA SER A 16 -7.31 -16.91 -1.92
C SER A 16 -8.36 -15.90 -1.47
N GLU A 17 -9.11 -16.25 -0.42
CA GLU A 17 -10.14 -15.38 0.17
C GLU A 17 -9.53 -14.12 0.78
N SER A 18 -8.50 -14.25 1.63
CA SER A 18 -7.86 -13.10 2.27
C SER A 18 -7.19 -12.19 1.25
N LYS A 19 -6.59 -12.75 0.20
CA LYS A 19 -6.08 -11.98 -0.95
C LYS A 19 -7.19 -11.25 -1.70
N ALA A 20 -8.33 -11.89 -1.92
CA ALA A 20 -9.46 -11.27 -2.61
C ALA A 20 -10.06 -10.12 -1.79
N GLN A 21 -10.23 -10.30 -0.48
CA GLN A 21 -10.72 -9.27 0.44
C GLN A 21 -9.78 -8.06 0.47
N LEU A 22 -8.47 -8.30 0.64
CA LEU A 22 -7.48 -7.22 0.67
C LEU A 22 -7.41 -6.49 -0.66
N ARG A 23 -7.43 -7.22 -1.78
CA ARG A 23 -7.47 -6.62 -3.12
C ARG A 23 -8.64 -5.67 -3.24
N GLN A 24 -9.84 -6.06 -2.82
CA GLN A 24 -11.01 -5.16 -2.85
C GLN A 24 -10.82 -3.89 -2.00
N GLY A 25 -10.08 -3.98 -0.88
CA GLY A 25 -9.66 -2.82 -0.10
C GLY A 25 -8.77 -1.86 -0.90
N PHE A 26 -7.68 -2.38 -1.47
CA PHE A 26 -6.78 -1.57 -2.30
C PHE A 26 -7.44 -1.03 -3.58
N GLU A 27 -8.35 -1.78 -4.21
CA GLU A 27 -9.13 -1.32 -5.36
C GLU A 27 -10.00 -0.10 -5.02
N ALA A 28 -10.50 -0.02 -3.79
CA ALA A 28 -11.24 1.14 -3.31
C ALA A 28 -10.31 2.31 -2.99
N LEU A 29 -9.18 2.05 -2.31
CA LEU A 29 -8.17 3.05 -1.99
C LEU A 29 -7.59 3.73 -3.25
N PHE A 30 -7.29 2.94 -4.29
CA PHE A 30 -6.82 3.44 -5.58
C PHE A 30 -7.95 3.68 -6.59
N GLY A 31 -9.19 3.83 -6.11
CA GLY A 31 -10.37 4.08 -6.94
C GLY A 31 -10.18 5.24 -7.94
N PRO A 32 -9.65 6.41 -7.53
CA PRO A 32 -9.38 7.52 -8.44
C PRO A 32 -8.42 7.13 -9.59
N GLN A 33 -7.28 6.51 -9.27
CA GLN A 33 -6.28 6.07 -10.26
C GLN A 33 -6.86 5.01 -11.20
N LYS A 34 -7.60 4.03 -10.67
CA LYS A 34 -8.27 3.01 -11.47
C LYS A 34 -9.28 3.63 -12.44
N GLN A 35 -10.05 4.61 -12.00
CA GLN A 35 -11.01 5.32 -12.86
C GLN A 35 -10.30 6.11 -13.96
N ALA A 36 -9.21 6.81 -13.62
CA ALA A 36 -8.38 7.55 -14.58
C ALA A 36 -7.71 6.61 -15.61
N ALA A 37 -7.18 5.48 -15.17
CA ALA A 37 -6.63 4.46 -16.07
C ALA A 37 -7.72 3.92 -17.01
N ARG A 38 -8.93 3.66 -16.49
CA ARG A 38 -10.06 3.19 -17.30
C ARG A 38 -10.48 4.21 -18.36
N SER A 39 -10.58 5.50 -18.02
CA SER A 39 -10.98 6.55 -18.96
C SER A 39 -9.98 6.71 -20.11
N ARG A 40 -8.70 6.43 -19.84
CA ARG A 40 -7.61 6.42 -20.83
C ARG A 40 -7.39 5.09 -21.54
N ARG A 41 -8.34 4.16 -21.41
CA ARG A 41 -8.22 2.82 -22.02
C ARG A 41 -6.93 2.09 -21.60
N LEU A 42 -6.46 2.25 -20.37
CA LEU A 42 -5.39 1.44 -19.79
C LEU A 42 -5.98 0.28 -18.97
N GLY A 43 -5.33 -0.89 -19.03
CA GLY A 43 -5.64 -1.98 -18.11
C GLY A 43 -5.20 -1.63 -16.68
N TRP A 44 -5.91 -2.14 -15.68
CA TRP A 44 -5.58 -1.93 -14.27
C TRP A 44 -5.65 -3.27 -13.54
N LYS A 45 -4.56 -3.66 -12.88
CA LYS A 45 -4.46 -4.93 -12.17
C LYS A 45 -3.76 -4.74 -10.83
N LEU A 46 -4.41 -5.17 -9.75
CA LEU A 46 -3.81 -5.33 -8.43
C LEU A 46 -3.60 -6.82 -8.15
N VAL A 47 -2.35 -7.20 -7.85
CA VAL A 47 -1.97 -8.58 -7.57
C VAL A 47 -1.52 -8.69 -6.11
N MET A 48 -2.38 -9.24 -5.25
CA MET A 48 -2.03 -9.51 -3.85
C MET A 48 -1.19 -10.78 -3.77
N CYS A 49 0.06 -10.65 -3.34
CA CYS A 49 1.04 -11.72 -3.45
C CYS A 49 1.18 -12.58 -2.18
N GLY A 50 0.67 -12.12 -1.03
CA GLY A 50 0.91 -12.75 0.26
C GLY A 50 2.21 -12.23 0.89
N SER A 51 3.15 -13.13 1.20
CA SER A 51 4.42 -12.71 1.83
C SER A 51 5.30 -11.85 0.93
N ARG A 52 6.20 -11.07 1.53
CA ARG A 52 7.18 -10.25 0.79
C ARG A 52 7.99 -11.01 -0.24
N GLN A 53 8.50 -12.20 0.12
CA GLN A 53 9.29 -13.01 -0.82
C GLN A 53 8.46 -13.53 -2.00
N LYS A 54 7.18 -13.86 -1.79
CA LYS A 54 6.26 -14.21 -2.87
C LYS A 54 5.99 -13.01 -3.78
N THR A 55 5.90 -11.81 -3.19
CA THR A 55 5.73 -10.54 -3.92
C THR A 55 6.91 -10.24 -4.82
N TYR A 56 8.13 -10.31 -4.29
CA TYR A 56 9.36 -10.14 -5.05
C TYR A 56 9.44 -11.11 -6.25
N ARG A 57 9.25 -12.42 -6.01
CA ARG A 57 9.28 -13.42 -7.09
C ARG A 57 8.22 -13.16 -8.16
N ALA A 58 7.00 -12.83 -7.74
CA ALA A 58 5.90 -12.55 -8.66
C ALA A 58 6.17 -11.29 -9.51
N HIS A 59 6.78 -10.26 -8.92
CA HIS A 59 7.19 -9.04 -9.61
C HIS A 59 8.29 -9.31 -10.64
N ILE A 60 9.37 -10.00 -10.28
CA ILE A 60 10.45 -10.35 -11.22
C ILE A 60 9.93 -11.18 -12.39
N ASN A 61 9.13 -12.22 -12.11
CA ASN A 61 8.51 -13.03 -13.17
C ASN A 61 7.63 -12.17 -14.10
N ALA A 62 6.94 -11.16 -13.57
CA ALA A 62 6.10 -10.27 -14.37
C ALA A 62 6.92 -9.33 -15.25
N MET A 63 8.06 -8.82 -14.75
CA MET A 63 9.00 -8.00 -15.52
C MET A 63 9.55 -8.75 -16.73
N GLU A 64 9.79 -10.07 -16.62
CA GLU A 64 10.31 -10.90 -17.71
C GLU A 64 9.24 -11.24 -18.77
N GLN A 65 7.97 -11.33 -18.36
CA GLN A 65 6.90 -11.88 -19.19
C GLN A 65 5.99 -10.81 -19.82
N SER A 66 6.00 -9.58 -19.30
CA SER A 66 4.96 -8.58 -19.60
C SER A 66 5.47 -7.45 -20.48
N ALA A 67 5.61 -7.69 -21.78
CA ALA A 67 5.98 -6.64 -22.75
C ALA A 67 4.96 -5.49 -22.81
N ASP A 68 3.67 -5.78 -22.56
CA ASP A 68 2.56 -4.81 -22.62
C ASP A 68 2.06 -4.35 -21.24
N SER A 69 2.93 -4.38 -20.21
CA SER A 69 2.55 -3.91 -18.88
C SER A 69 3.62 -3.05 -18.21
N ILE A 70 3.16 -1.98 -17.57
CA ILE A 70 3.91 -1.23 -16.58
C ILE A 70 3.77 -2.00 -15.27
N VAL A 71 4.78 -2.78 -14.93
CA VAL A 71 4.84 -3.61 -13.71
C VAL A 71 5.41 -2.78 -12.57
N VAL A 72 4.70 -2.74 -11.44
CA VAL A 72 4.98 -1.91 -10.28
C VAL A 72 5.10 -2.79 -9.04
N LEU A 73 6.12 -2.56 -8.21
CA LEU A 73 6.30 -3.24 -6.92
C LEU A 73 5.81 -2.33 -5.78
N LEU A 74 5.01 -2.88 -4.86
CA LEU A 74 4.53 -2.20 -3.66
C LEU A 74 4.62 -3.10 -2.43
N VAL A 75 5.55 -2.82 -1.52
CA VAL A 75 5.82 -3.64 -0.33
C VAL A 75 5.93 -2.80 0.94
N ASP A 76 5.77 -3.42 2.11
CA ASP A 76 6.05 -2.73 3.37
C ASP A 76 7.57 -2.49 3.49
N ALA A 77 7.94 -1.27 3.90
CA ALA A 77 9.33 -0.91 4.15
C ALA A 77 9.91 -1.70 5.33
N GLU A 78 9.07 -2.09 6.30
CA GLU A 78 9.45 -2.87 7.48
C GLU A 78 10.59 -2.23 8.32
N GLY A 79 10.84 -0.94 8.14
CA GLY A 79 11.89 -0.19 8.81
C GLY A 79 12.00 1.22 8.26
N SER A 80 12.79 2.05 8.94
CA SER A 80 13.04 3.44 8.54
C SER A 80 13.80 3.48 7.22
N VAL A 81 13.36 4.34 6.29
CA VAL A 81 14.06 4.64 5.05
C VAL A 81 14.52 6.10 5.12
N PRO A 82 15.82 6.38 5.07
CA PRO A 82 16.36 7.72 5.37
C PRO A 82 16.18 8.73 4.21
N SER A 83 15.72 8.29 3.04
CA SER A 83 15.59 9.11 1.84
C SER A 83 14.39 8.66 1.02
N GLU A 84 13.74 9.63 0.37
CA GLU A 84 12.59 9.43 -0.53
C GLU A 84 12.99 9.39 -2.01
N SER A 85 14.28 9.26 -2.31
CA SER A 85 14.73 9.12 -3.71
C SER A 85 14.34 7.75 -4.27
N ASP A 86 14.10 7.69 -5.58
CA ASP A 86 13.72 6.44 -6.27
C ASP A 86 14.75 5.32 -6.02
N MET A 87 16.03 5.68 -6.01
CA MET A 87 17.13 4.74 -5.73
C MET A 87 17.15 4.29 -4.26
N ALA A 88 16.64 5.09 -3.32
CA ALA A 88 16.63 4.73 -1.91
C ALA A 88 15.72 3.52 -1.64
N HIS A 89 14.59 3.39 -2.34
CA HIS A 89 13.71 2.22 -2.19
C HIS A 89 14.39 0.92 -2.63
N ALA A 90 15.04 0.93 -3.79
CA ALA A 90 15.78 -0.23 -4.28
C ALA A 90 16.94 -0.60 -3.36
N THR A 91 17.67 0.41 -2.85
CA THR A 91 18.76 0.20 -1.90
C THR A 91 18.29 -0.36 -0.58
N HIS A 92 17.20 0.19 -0.03
CA HIS A 92 16.58 -0.33 1.19
C HIS A 92 16.20 -1.81 1.06
N LEU A 93 15.52 -2.20 -0.02
CA LEU A 93 15.13 -3.59 -0.25
C LEU A 93 16.33 -4.51 -0.50
N ARG A 94 17.40 -4.02 -1.11
CA ARG A 94 18.64 -4.78 -1.29
C ARG A 94 19.35 -5.04 0.04
N GLU A 95 19.55 -4.00 0.84
CA GLU A 95 20.25 -4.10 2.12
C GLU A 95 19.48 -4.94 3.13
N ARG A 96 18.16 -4.81 3.12
CA ARG A 96 17.27 -5.52 4.05
C ARG A 96 16.98 -6.95 3.62
N ASP A 97 16.54 -7.13 2.38
CA ASP A 97 15.93 -8.39 1.90
C ASP A 97 16.83 -9.15 0.91
N ASN A 98 18.00 -8.60 0.55
CA ASN A 98 18.91 -9.13 -0.47
C ASN A 98 18.23 -9.34 -1.84
N TRP A 99 17.30 -8.43 -2.18
CA TRP A 99 16.59 -8.48 -3.46
C TRP A 99 17.38 -7.80 -4.57
N ASP A 100 17.46 -8.48 -5.72
CA ASP A 100 18.00 -7.92 -6.95
C ASP A 100 16.86 -7.32 -7.78
N LEU A 101 16.80 -5.98 -7.79
CA LEU A 101 15.81 -5.21 -8.55
C LEU A 101 16.47 -4.47 -9.73
N SER A 102 17.65 -4.89 -10.18
CA SER A 102 18.40 -4.23 -11.27
C SER A 102 17.62 -4.16 -12.59
N SER A 103 16.71 -5.12 -12.84
CA SER A 103 15.83 -5.14 -14.01
C SER A 103 14.60 -4.21 -13.88
N THR A 104 14.33 -3.68 -12.69
CA THR A 104 13.15 -2.84 -12.41
C THR A 104 13.54 -1.37 -12.40
N PRO A 105 12.91 -0.51 -13.24
CA PRO A 105 13.11 0.93 -13.17
C PRO A 105 12.83 1.47 -11.77
N ALA A 106 13.73 2.30 -11.25
CA ALA A 106 13.68 2.77 -9.87
C ALA A 106 12.37 3.48 -9.53
N GLU A 107 11.79 4.23 -10.47
CA GLU A 107 10.53 4.92 -10.25
C GLU A 107 9.33 3.97 -10.05
N ARG A 108 9.44 2.68 -10.44
CA ARG A 108 8.40 1.65 -10.29
C ARG A 108 8.54 0.81 -9.01
N ILE A 109 9.54 1.11 -8.20
CA ILE A 109 9.76 0.47 -6.90
C ILE A 109 9.17 1.39 -5.84
N HIS A 110 8.07 0.96 -5.23
CA HIS A 110 7.40 1.72 -4.18
C HIS A 110 7.40 0.95 -2.87
N LEU A 111 7.60 1.69 -1.79
CA LEU A 111 7.39 1.23 -0.44
C LEU A 111 6.07 1.81 0.07
N MET A 112 5.38 1.04 0.91
CA MET A 112 4.27 1.54 1.72
C MET A 112 4.86 2.38 2.85
N VAL A 113 4.61 2.00 4.10
CA VAL A 113 5.28 2.55 5.29
C VAL A 113 6.08 1.42 5.94
N GLN A 114 6.63 1.60 7.15
CA GLN A 114 7.17 0.48 7.92
C GLN A 114 6.13 -0.66 8.05
N THR A 115 4.85 -0.31 8.13
CA THR A 115 3.73 -1.24 8.03
C THR A 115 2.51 -0.54 7.45
N MET A 116 1.74 -1.21 6.59
CA MET A 116 0.56 -0.66 5.92
C MET A 116 -0.50 -0.12 6.88
N GLU A 117 -0.55 -0.62 8.12
CA GLU A 117 -1.40 -0.11 9.20
C GLU A 117 -1.27 1.41 9.43
N SER A 118 -0.12 1.99 9.09
CA SER A 118 0.10 3.44 9.16
C SER A 118 -0.85 4.21 8.24
N TRP A 119 -1.20 3.65 7.07
CA TRP A 119 -2.22 4.22 6.19
C TRP A 119 -3.60 4.20 6.81
N LEU A 120 -3.92 3.17 7.61
CA LEU A 120 -5.18 3.10 8.32
C LEU A 120 -5.24 4.23 9.36
N ILE A 121 -4.22 4.32 10.22
CA ILE A 121 -4.11 5.35 11.28
C ILE A 121 -4.16 6.77 10.71
N ALA A 122 -3.68 6.99 9.49
CA ALA A 122 -3.70 8.30 8.85
C ALA A 122 -5.11 8.91 8.78
N ASP A 123 -6.16 8.08 8.70
CA ASP A 123 -7.56 8.48 8.74
C ASP A 123 -8.27 8.02 10.02
N ALA A 124 -7.96 8.69 11.13
CA ALA A 124 -8.54 8.39 12.44
C ALA A 124 -10.08 8.45 12.46
N ASP A 125 -10.71 9.33 11.66
CA ASP A 125 -12.17 9.41 11.57
C ASP A 125 -12.77 8.14 10.97
N ALA A 126 -12.13 7.59 9.93
CA ALA A 126 -12.58 6.34 9.31
C ALA A 126 -12.48 5.16 10.29
N LEU A 127 -11.42 5.11 11.11
CA LEU A 127 -11.28 4.11 12.18
C LEU A 127 -12.37 4.28 13.24
N MET A 128 -12.57 5.52 13.71
CA MET A 128 -13.60 5.83 14.71
C MET A 128 -14.99 5.43 14.21
N HIS A 129 -15.33 5.72 12.96
CA HIS A 129 -16.61 5.32 12.38
C HIS A 129 -16.72 3.80 12.20
N TYR A 130 -15.63 3.13 11.84
CA TYR A 130 -15.61 1.67 11.66
C TYR A 130 -15.77 0.93 12.99
N TYR A 131 -15.05 1.35 14.03
CA TYR A 131 -15.02 0.68 15.33
C TYR A 131 -16.15 1.11 16.26
N GLY A 132 -16.62 2.36 16.15
CA GLY A 132 -17.74 2.88 16.92
C GLY A 132 -17.43 3.05 18.40
N GLN A 133 -18.43 2.77 19.24
CA GLN A 133 -18.33 2.91 20.70
C GLN A 133 -17.14 2.12 21.27
N GLY A 134 -16.39 2.77 22.16
CA GLY A 134 -15.20 2.19 22.79
C GLY A 134 -13.90 2.41 22.01
N PHE A 135 -13.96 3.03 20.83
CA PHE A 135 -12.76 3.41 20.08
C PHE A 135 -12.03 4.56 20.78
N ASN A 136 -10.75 4.36 21.09
CA ASN A 136 -9.91 5.37 21.73
C ASN A 136 -9.01 6.06 20.69
N SER A 137 -9.53 7.13 20.06
CA SER A 137 -8.77 7.92 19.08
C SER A 137 -7.53 8.59 19.66
N SER A 138 -7.52 8.92 20.96
CA SER A 138 -6.36 9.54 21.63
C SER A 138 -5.16 8.60 21.75
N ALA A 139 -5.35 7.29 21.59
CA ALA A 139 -4.26 6.31 21.57
C ALA A 139 -3.46 6.32 20.26
N LEU A 140 -4.00 6.94 19.20
CA LEU A 140 -3.33 7.02 17.90
C LEU A 140 -2.22 8.08 17.89
N PRO A 141 -1.10 7.85 17.16
CA PRO A 141 -0.04 8.84 17.00
C PRO A 141 -0.55 10.15 16.40
N GLN A 142 -0.11 11.26 16.99
CA GLN A 142 -0.42 12.63 16.54
C GLN A 142 0.60 13.20 15.55
N ARG A 143 1.69 12.46 15.29
CA ARG A 143 2.76 12.89 14.37
C ARG A 143 2.22 13.15 12.97
N GLN A 144 2.68 14.22 12.34
CA GLN A 144 2.25 14.56 10.98
C GLN A 144 2.72 13.51 9.98
N ASN A 145 4.02 13.19 9.97
CA ASN A 145 4.58 12.13 9.15
C ASN A 145 4.56 10.78 9.89
N LEU A 146 3.66 9.89 9.50
CA LEU A 146 3.55 8.55 10.09
C LEU A 146 4.64 7.58 9.62
N GLU A 147 5.45 7.95 8.64
CA GLU A 147 6.53 7.08 8.15
C GLU A 147 7.75 7.04 9.07
N GLU A 148 7.84 8.02 9.96
CA GLU A 148 8.82 8.11 11.03
C GLU A 148 8.38 7.33 12.29
N GLU A 149 7.12 6.87 12.34
CA GLU A 149 6.63 6.07 13.46
C GLU A 149 7.09 4.62 13.34
N PRO A 150 7.73 4.04 14.38
CA PRO A 150 8.13 2.65 14.37
C PRO A 150 6.92 1.70 14.25
N LYS A 151 7.08 0.62 13.49
CA LYS A 151 6.05 -0.42 13.33
C LYS A 151 5.44 -0.89 14.67
N GLN A 152 6.27 -1.14 15.68
CA GLN A 152 5.79 -1.58 16.99
C GLN A 152 4.93 -0.52 17.69
N ALA A 153 5.20 0.76 17.47
CA ALA A 153 4.39 1.85 18.01
C ALA A 153 3.03 1.93 17.32
N ILE A 154 3.00 1.73 15.99
CA ILE A 154 1.77 1.64 15.20
C ILE A 154 0.90 0.47 15.66
N ASP A 155 1.48 -0.72 15.79
CA ASP A 155 0.77 -1.93 16.24
C ASP A 155 0.19 -1.73 17.64
N ALA A 156 1.00 -1.25 18.59
CA ALA A 156 0.56 -1.01 19.96
C ALA A 156 -0.52 0.09 20.05
N ALA A 157 -0.44 1.12 19.20
CA ALA A 157 -1.45 2.15 19.12
C ALA A 157 -2.80 1.61 18.61
N LEU A 158 -2.80 0.77 17.56
CA LEU A 158 -4.01 0.15 17.07
C LEU A 158 -4.66 -0.76 18.11
N THR A 159 -3.88 -1.62 18.79
CA THR A 159 -4.41 -2.46 19.87
C THR A 159 -5.09 -1.61 20.94
N ARG A 160 -4.41 -0.58 21.46
CA ARG A 160 -4.99 0.32 22.49
C ARG A 160 -6.22 1.07 21.99
N ALA A 161 -6.22 1.49 20.73
CA ALA A 161 -7.33 2.22 20.13
C ALA A 161 -8.59 1.37 19.97
N THR A 162 -8.47 0.05 19.77
CA THR A 162 -9.60 -0.79 19.37
C THR A 162 -10.01 -1.85 20.39
N GLN A 163 -9.15 -2.24 21.34
CA GLN A 163 -9.39 -3.36 22.28
C GLN A 163 -10.69 -3.25 23.09
N GLN A 164 -11.18 -2.04 23.36
CA GLN A 164 -12.42 -1.80 24.13
C GLN A 164 -13.68 -1.67 23.24
N THR A 165 -13.55 -1.89 21.94
CA THR A 165 -14.67 -1.80 20.99
C THR A 165 -15.41 -3.14 20.92
N GLN A 166 -16.65 -3.13 20.43
CA GLN A 166 -17.40 -4.37 20.19
C GLN A 166 -16.79 -5.25 19.09
N LYS A 167 -15.91 -4.69 18.24
CA LYS A 167 -15.15 -5.44 17.22
C LYS A 167 -13.84 -6.03 17.76
N GLY A 168 -13.49 -5.71 19.02
CA GLY A 168 -12.26 -6.14 19.67
C GLY A 168 -11.00 -5.51 19.09
N GLU A 169 -9.87 -6.15 19.40
CA GLU A 169 -8.55 -5.76 18.93
C GLU A 169 -8.45 -5.76 17.39
N TYR A 170 -7.51 -4.98 16.86
CA TYR A 170 -7.28 -4.91 15.42
C TYR A 170 -6.79 -6.26 14.87
N GLU A 171 -7.55 -6.80 13.92
CA GLU A 171 -7.22 -8.05 13.23
C GLU A 171 -6.68 -7.73 11.83
N LYS A 172 -5.37 -7.95 11.63
CA LYS A 172 -4.62 -7.46 10.46
C LYS A 172 -5.23 -7.80 9.10
N ILE A 173 -5.78 -8.99 8.91
CA ILE A 173 -6.34 -9.36 7.60
C ILE A 173 -7.77 -8.83 7.46
N LYS A 174 -8.62 -9.17 8.43
CA LYS A 174 -10.06 -8.91 8.38
C LYS A 174 -10.39 -7.43 8.49
N HIS A 175 -9.79 -6.72 9.43
CA HIS A 175 -10.09 -5.29 9.65
C HIS A 175 -9.41 -4.42 8.60
N ALA A 176 -8.14 -4.70 8.21
CA ALA A 176 -7.46 -3.91 7.19
C ALA A 176 -8.20 -3.88 5.86
N SER A 177 -8.65 -5.05 5.38
CA SER A 177 -9.35 -5.16 4.10
C SER A 177 -10.68 -4.38 4.06
N GLN A 178 -11.32 -4.19 5.22
CA GLN A 178 -12.54 -3.39 5.35
C GLN A 178 -12.24 -1.90 5.55
N LEU A 179 -11.20 -1.57 6.33
CA LEU A 179 -10.77 -0.21 6.59
C LEU A 179 -10.17 0.46 5.35
N LEU A 180 -9.42 -0.27 4.51
CA LEU A 180 -8.89 0.25 3.24
C LEU A 180 -9.98 0.74 2.29
N ARG A 181 -11.22 0.26 2.43
CA ARG A 181 -12.38 0.76 1.66
C ARG A 181 -12.99 2.05 2.21
N LYS A 182 -12.62 2.42 3.44
CA LYS A 182 -13.23 3.49 4.23
C LYS A 182 -12.30 4.67 4.40
N ILE A 183 -10.99 4.42 4.51
CA ILE A 183 -10.00 5.49 4.62
C ILE A 183 -10.01 6.33 3.34
N ARG A 184 -9.78 7.61 3.54
CA ARG A 184 -9.74 8.60 2.47
C ARG A 184 -8.31 8.76 1.93
N PRO A 185 -8.06 8.58 0.62
CA PRO A 185 -6.71 8.66 0.06
C PRO A 185 -6.00 9.98 0.36
N GLU A 186 -6.71 11.09 0.40
CA GLU A 186 -6.14 12.41 0.70
C GLU A 186 -5.66 12.52 2.15
N ARG A 187 -6.31 11.83 3.10
CA ARG A 187 -5.86 11.76 4.51
C ARG A 187 -4.59 10.91 4.64
N VAL A 188 -4.50 9.83 3.87
CA VAL A 188 -3.30 8.99 3.80
C VAL A 188 -2.14 9.79 3.21
N ALA A 189 -2.34 10.43 2.05
CA ALA A 189 -1.32 11.22 1.38
C ALA A 189 -0.79 12.38 2.24
N ALA A 190 -1.66 13.01 3.04
CA ALA A 190 -1.26 14.11 3.93
C ALA A 190 -0.30 13.68 5.06
N ARG A 191 -0.31 12.40 5.45
CA ARG A 191 0.48 11.87 6.58
C ARG A 191 1.50 10.82 6.20
N CYS A 192 1.48 10.34 4.95
CA CYS A 192 2.39 9.32 4.43
C CYS A 192 2.98 9.80 3.08
N PRO A 193 4.13 10.49 3.10
CA PRO A 193 4.82 10.97 1.91
C PRO A 193 5.03 9.93 0.80
N ARG A 194 5.33 8.67 1.09
CA ARG A 194 5.47 7.58 0.10
C ARG A 194 4.16 7.21 -0.56
N PHE A 195 3.05 7.29 0.16
CA PHE A 195 1.73 7.12 -0.46
C PHE A 195 1.42 8.28 -1.42
N ALA A 196 1.75 9.50 -1.03
CA ALA A 196 1.64 10.66 -1.92
C ALA A 196 2.53 10.49 -3.17
N ARG A 197 3.79 10.06 -3.00
CA ARG A 197 4.72 9.77 -4.10
C ARG A 197 4.16 8.70 -5.05
N LEU A 198 3.65 7.58 -4.51
CA LEU A 198 3.04 6.51 -5.30
C LEU A 198 1.84 7.01 -6.12
N THR A 199 0.91 7.72 -5.48
CA THR A 199 -0.30 8.20 -6.16
C THR A 199 0.02 9.24 -7.22
N GLN A 200 0.95 10.18 -6.96
CA GLN A 200 1.42 11.15 -7.94
C GLN A 200 2.11 10.47 -9.14
N TRP A 201 2.95 9.47 -8.88
CA TRP A 201 3.62 8.71 -9.94
C TRP A 201 2.61 7.93 -10.81
N LEU A 202 1.60 7.32 -10.18
CA LEU A 202 0.50 6.64 -10.89
C LEU A 202 -0.28 7.62 -11.76
N ASP A 203 -0.67 8.78 -11.22
CA ASP A 203 -1.42 9.80 -11.96
C ASP A 203 -0.65 10.27 -13.19
N LYS A 204 0.65 10.57 -13.03
CA LYS A 204 1.54 10.96 -14.14
C LYS A 204 1.63 9.86 -15.19
N THR A 205 1.91 8.63 -14.76
CA THR A 205 2.07 7.47 -15.63
C THR A 205 0.79 7.18 -16.43
N ILE A 206 -0.38 7.29 -15.80
CA ILE A 206 -1.68 7.13 -16.45
C ILE A 206 -1.86 8.18 -17.56
N VAL A 207 -1.47 9.44 -17.32
CA VAL A 207 -1.57 10.51 -18.32
C VAL A 207 -0.66 10.25 -19.51
N GLU A 208 0.60 9.92 -19.26
CA GLU A 208 1.62 9.68 -20.28
C GLU A 208 1.31 8.44 -21.12
N ALA A 209 1.00 7.32 -20.48
CA ALA A 209 0.69 6.05 -21.13
C ALA A 209 -0.59 6.09 -21.98
N GLY A 210 -1.57 6.91 -21.57
CA GLY A 210 -2.82 7.08 -22.33
C GLY A 210 -2.73 8.10 -23.46
N SER A 211 -1.58 8.73 -23.67
CA SER A 211 -1.33 9.67 -24.78
C SER A 211 -0.59 9.01 -25.96
N LEU A 212 -0.23 7.74 -25.80
CA LEU A 212 0.34 6.85 -26.83
C LEU A 212 -0.78 6.08 -27.55
#